data_AF-A0A0F9HBX7-F1
#
_entry.id   AF-A0A0F9HBX7-F1
#
_cell.length_a   1.000
_cell.length_b   1.000
_cell.length_c   1.000
_cell.angle_alpha   90.00
_cell.angle_beta   90.00
_cell.angle_gamma   90.00
#
_symmetry.space_group_name_H-M   'P 1'
#
loop_
_entity.id
_entity.type
_entity.pdbx_description
1 polymer ?
#
loop_
_entity_poly.entity_id
_entity_poly.type
_entity_poly.pdbx_seq_one_letter_code
_entity_poly.pdbx_strand_id
1 'polypeptide(L)'
;MSVQELTTAKLGAVLIAWLAEQQERLRLQVESGATTVDASFWIEEQQKIVDSMRPILKDAYAAYECKLFDHHTYGDHEWFIGEIVALHIEDGLFKEDGVLDIERIKLALYLGSDNYITASSKEIRHLDRKEYGKV
;
A
#
# COMPACT_ATOMS: atom_id res chain seq x y z
N MET A 1 -4.72 -8.68 22.36
CA MET A 1 -5.76 -9.05 21.37
C MET A 1 -5.41 -10.44 20.88
N SER A 2 -6.33 -11.40 20.97
CA SER A 2 -6.08 -12.80 20.60
C SER A 2 -6.32 -13.01 19.10
N VAL A 3 -5.51 -13.88 18.48
CA VAL A 3 -5.52 -14.22 17.03
C VAL A 3 -6.90 -14.69 16.54
N GLN A 4 -7.82 -15.06 17.43
CA GLN A 4 -9.18 -15.50 17.09
C GLN A 4 -10.08 -14.36 16.57
N GLU A 5 -9.86 -13.10 16.92
CA GLU A 5 -10.71 -11.98 16.45
C GLU A 5 -10.49 -11.62 14.97
N LEU A 6 -9.38 -12.05 14.37
CA LEU A 6 -9.08 -11.84 12.94
C LEU A 6 -9.94 -12.71 12.01
N THR A 7 -10.57 -13.78 12.52
CA THR A 7 -11.30 -14.76 11.70
C THR A 7 -12.70 -14.30 11.25
N THR A 8 -13.19 -13.15 11.73
CA THR A 8 -14.54 -12.65 11.40
C THR A 8 -14.57 -11.53 10.35
N ALA A 9 -13.40 -11.04 9.90
CA ALA A 9 -13.31 -10.07 8.80
C ALA A 9 -12.82 -10.77 7.52
N LYS A 10 -13.69 -11.59 6.91
CA LYS A 10 -13.45 -12.02 5.54
C LYS A 10 -13.56 -10.79 4.66
N LEU A 11 -12.45 -10.43 4.01
CA LEU A 11 -12.27 -9.36 3.01
C LEU A 11 -11.63 -8.09 3.61
N GLY A 12 -10.39 -7.83 3.19
CA GLY A 12 -9.60 -6.67 3.57
C GLY A 12 -9.00 -6.05 2.31
N ALA A 13 -9.18 -4.74 2.14
CA ALA A 13 -8.44 -3.98 1.15
C ALA A 13 -6.97 -3.98 1.58
N VAL A 14 -6.05 -4.47 0.74
CA VAL A 14 -4.61 -4.34 1.01
C VAL A 14 -4.12 -3.19 0.15
N LEU A 15 -3.92 -2.05 0.79
CA LEU A 15 -3.49 -0.82 0.16
C LEU A 15 -1.95 -0.81 0.08
N ILE A 16 -1.38 -1.34 -1.00
CA ILE A 16 0.07 -1.29 -1.26
C ILE A 16 0.38 -0.12 -2.19
N ALA A 17 0.10 1.11 -1.74
CA ALA A 17 0.55 2.30 -2.45
C ALA A 17 0.39 3.54 -1.56
N TRP A 18 1.44 3.79 -0.78
CA TRP A 18 1.51 4.90 0.17
C TRP A 18 2.34 6.05 -0.40
N LEU A 19 1.81 7.27 -0.30
CA LEU A 19 2.61 8.48 -0.47
C LEU A 19 3.42 8.73 0.80
N ALA A 20 4.68 9.13 0.67
CA ALA A 20 5.54 9.52 1.80
C ALA A 20 4.92 10.60 2.70
N GLU A 21 4.08 11.47 2.14
CA GLU A 21 3.37 12.53 2.88
C GLU A 21 2.27 11.99 3.81
N GLN A 22 1.75 10.78 3.58
CA GLN A 22 0.77 10.14 4.47
C GLN A 22 1.46 9.54 5.71
N GLN A 23 2.72 9.12 5.58
CA GLN A 23 3.54 8.58 6.67
C GLN A 23 3.85 9.60 7.74
N GLU A 24 4.24 10.79 7.32
CA GLU A 24 4.54 11.86 8.24
C GLU A 24 3.29 12.31 9.03
N ARG A 25 2.12 12.31 8.38
CA ARG A 25 0.86 12.68 9.05
C ARG A 25 0.40 11.65 10.06
N LEU A 26 0.58 10.35 9.77
CA LEU A 26 0.32 9.28 10.72
C LEU A 26 1.30 9.29 11.89
N ARG A 27 2.58 9.60 11.66
CA ARG A 27 3.58 9.82 12.72
C ARG A 27 3.13 10.93 13.69
N LEU A 28 2.71 12.08 13.16
CA LEU A 28 2.25 13.21 13.98
C LEU A 28 1.04 12.87 14.86
N GLN A 29 0.12 12.02 14.37
CA GLN A 29 -1.03 11.59 15.16
C GLN A 29 -0.64 10.64 16.30
N VAL A 30 0.25 9.69 16.05
CA VAL A 30 0.77 8.77 17.09
C VAL A 30 1.57 9.54 18.15
N GLU A 31 2.39 10.50 17.74
CA GLU A 31 3.20 11.33 18.65
C GLU A 31 2.36 12.29 19.51
N SER A 32 1.18 12.67 19.05
CA SER A 32 0.24 13.50 19.83
C SER A 32 -0.40 12.78 21.02
N GLY A 33 -0.12 11.47 21.22
CA GLY A 33 -0.66 10.67 22.31
C GLY A 33 -2.06 10.14 22.04
N ALA A 34 -2.52 10.15 20.79
CA ALA A 34 -3.81 9.59 20.40
C ALA A 34 -3.80 8.06 20.56
N THR A 35 -4.71 7.53 21.37
CA THR A 35 -4.94 6.07 21.52
C THR A 35 -5.80 5.49 20.41
N THR A 36 -6.38 6.35 19.58
CA THR A 36 -7.21 6.00 18.42
C THR A 36 -6.86 6.89 17.25
N VAL A 37 -6.58 6.29 16.09
CA VAL A 37 -6.35 7.02 14.84
C VAL A 37 -7.72 7.34 14.23
N ASP A 38 -8.06 8.61 14.10
CA ASP A 38 -9.25 9.02 13.34
C ASP A 38 -8.97 8.86 11.84
N ALA A 39 -9.42 7.74 11.29
CA ALA A 39 -9.24 7.39 9.89
C ALA A 39 -10.20 8.13 8.95
N SER A 40 -11.25 8.78 9.47
CA SER A 40 -12.33 9.36 8.65
C SER A 40 -11.84 10.49 7.74
N PHE A 41 -10.78 11.19 8.14
CA PHE A 41 -10.15 12.22 7.33
C PHE A 41 -9.38 11.67 6.11
N TRP A 42 -8.81 10.46 6.23
CA TRP A 42 -7.92 9.86 5.23
C TRP A 42 -8.65 8.99 4.22
N ILE A 43 -9.91 8.69 4.48
CA ILE A 43 -10.69 7.69 3.79
C ILE A 43 -11.66 8.37 2.82
N GLU A 44 -11.79 7.81 1.62
CA GLU A 44 -12.86 8.15 0.70
C GLU A 44 -13.65 6.89 0.30
N GLU A 45 -14.96 7.05 0.15
CA GLU A 45 -15.81 5.99 -0.37
C GLU A 45 -15.77 6.01 -1.89
N GLN A 46 -14.97 5.09 -2.45
CA GLN A 46 -14.92 4.81 -3.88
C GLN A 46 -15.96 3.75 -4.25
N GLN A 47 -16.25 3.61 -5.54
CA GLN A 47 -17.12 2.53 -6.04
C GLN A 47 -16.45 1.19 -5.76
N LYS A 48 -16.87 0.53 -4.68
CA LYS A 48 -16.38 -0.80 -4.28
C LYS A 48 -16.92 -1.83 -5.26
N ILE A 49 -16.06 -2.78 -5.66
CA ILE A 49 -16.49 -3.95 -6.44
C ILE A 49 -16.96 -5.07 -5.50
N VAL A 50 -16.46 -5.09 -4.26
CA VAL A 50 -16.88 -6.02 -3.21
C VAL A 50 -17.52 -5.28 -2.05
N ASP A 51 -18.80 -5.56 -1.77
CA ASP A 51 -19.61 -4.84 -0.77
C ASP A 51 -19.03 -4.79 0.65
N SER A 52 -18.25 -5.80 1.05
CA SER A 52 -17.62 -5.87 2.37
C SER A 52 -16.22 -5.25 2.43
N MET A 53 -15.78 -4.58 1.37
CA MET A 53 -14.47 -3.94 1.33
C MET A 53 -14.41 -2.72 2.25
N ARG A 54 -13.26 -2.59 2.92
CA ARG A 54 -12.92 -1.38 3.66
C ARG A 54 -12.67 -0.22 2.69
N PRO A 55 -12.88 1.03 3.14
CA PRO A 55 -12.66 2.20 2.31
C PRO A 55 -11.20 2.34 1.85
N ILE A 56 -11.01 3.08 0.77
CA ILE A 56 -9.69 3.35 0.18
C ILE A 56 -9.17 4.68 0.74
N LEU A 57 -7.85 4.81 0.88
CA LEU A 57 -7.25 6.09 1.26
C LEU A 57 -7.43 7.08 0.11
N LYS A 58 -7.97 8.25 0.43
CA LYS A 58 -8.28 9.32 -0.52
C LYS A 58 -7.07 9.71 -1.39
N ASP A 59 -5.90 9.77 -0.77
CA ASP A 59 -4.67 10.22 -1.43
C ASP A 59 -3.78 9.05 -1.90
N ALA A 60 -4.31 7.82 -1.98
CA ALA A 60 -3.55 6.70 -2.52
C ALA A 60 -3.44 6.80 -4.04
N TYR A 61 -2.23 6.72 -4.59
CA TYR A 61 -2.00 6.71 -6.04
C TYR A 61 -2.48 5.39 -6.69
N ALA A 62 -2.57 4.32 -5.91
CA ALA A 62 -3.19 3.06 -6.31
C ALA A 62 -3.75 2.29 -5.10
N ALA A 63 -4.66 1.36 -5.32
CA ALA A 63 -5.14 0.43 -4.29
C ALA A 63 -5.62 -0.89 -4.90
N TYR A 64 -5.30 -2.00 -4.23
CA TYR A 64 -5.86 -3.30 -4.57
C TYR A 64 -7.04 -3.63 -3.67
N GLU A 65 -8.16 -4.00 -4.29
CA GLU A 65 -9.20 -4.72 -3.58
C GLU A 65 -8.82 -6.20 -3.51
N CYS A 66 -8.74 -6.73 -2.30
CA CYS A 66 -8.30 -8.10 -2.07
C CYS A 66 -9.34 -8.93 -1.32
N LYS A 67 -9.51 -10.18 -1.75
CA LYS A 67 -10.16 -11.21 -0.94
C LYS A 67 -9.09 -11.96 -0.17
N LEU A 68 -9.29 -12.16 1.13
CA LEU A 68 -8.37 -13.00 1.91
C LEU A 68 -8.41 -14.42 1.33
N PHE A 69 -7.28 -14.85 0.78
CA PHE A 69 -7.10 -16.16 0.20
C PHE A 69 -6.58 -17.14 1.25
N ASP A 70 -5.54 -16.76 2.01
CA ASP A 70 -4.94 -17.57 3.06
C ASP A 70 -4.18 -16.69 4.07
N HIS A 71 -3.85 -17.24 5.24
CA HIS A 71 -2.93 -16.60 6.18
C HIS A 71 -2.16 -17.63 7.01
N HIS A 72 -0.96 -17.24 7.47
CA HIS A 72 -0.13 -18.10 8.31
C HIS A 72 0.69 -17.31 9.32
N THR A 73 0.71 -17.77 10.57
CA THR A 73 1.48 -17.16 11.65
C THR A 73 2.94 -17.63 11.61
N TYR A 74 3.88 -16.67 11.58
CA TYR A 74 5.31 -16.91 11.67
C TYR A 74 5.90 -16.16 12.87
N GLY A 75 6.04 -16.87 13.99
CA GLY A 75 6.55 -16.28 15.23
C GLY A 75 5.61 -15.19 15.76
N ASP A 76 6.07 -13.95 15.74
CA ASP A 76 5.33 -12.74 16.14
C ASP A 76 4.67 -12.00 14.96
N HIS A 77 4.78 -12.51 13.73
CA HIS A 77 4.17 -11.94 12.53
C HIS A 77 3.04 -12.84 11.98
N GLU A 78 2.08 -12.21 11.30
CA GLU A 78 1.05 -12.90 10.53
C GLU A 78 1.24 -12.59 9.04
N TRP A 79 1.41 -13.62 8.22
CA TRP A 79 1.50 -13.48 6.77
C TRP A 79 0.11 -13.67 6.16
N PHE A 80 -0.42 -12.61 5.55
CA PHE A 80 -1.68 -12.65 4.80
C PHE A 80 -1.44 -12.79 3.29
N ILE A 81 -2.26 -13.59 2.62
CA ILE A 81 -2.29 -13.78 1.17
C ILE A 81 -3.65 -13.31 0.66
N GLY A 82 -3.66 -12.37 -0.28
CA GLY A 82 -4.86 -11.78 -0.86
C GLY A 82 -5.00 -12.07 -2.35
N GLU A 83 -6.19 -12.48 -2.79
CA GLU A 83 -6.60 -12.52 -4.20
C GLU A 83 -7.05 -11.12 -4.64
N ILE A 84 -6.38 -10.54 -5.64
CA ILE A 84 -6.75 -9.23 -6.20
C ILE A 84 -8.01 -9.38 -7.06
N VAL A 85 -9.06 -8.66 -6.70
CA VAL A 85 -10.36 -8.69 -7.42
C VAL A 85 -10.73 -7.38 -8.07
N ALA A 86 -10.10 -6.28 -7.67
CA ALA A 86 -10.19 -5.00 -8.35
C ALA A 86 -8.95 -4.15 -8.08
N LEU A 87 -8.73 -3.16 -8.94
CA LEU A 87 -7.60 -2.26 -8.91
C LEU A 87 -8.10 -0.84 -9.15
N HIS A 88 -7.74 0.05 -8.22
CA HIS A 88 -8.00 1.48 -8.31
C HIS A 88 -6.66 2.15 -8.58
N ILE A 89 -6.54 2.86 -9.69
CA ILE A 89 -5.30 3.53 -10.10
C ILE A 89 -5.63 4.97 -10.45
N GLU A 90 -4.79 5.91 -10.03
CA GLU A 90 -4.85 7.29 -10.50
C GLU A 90 -4.56 7.37 -12.02
N ASP A 91 -5.36 8.16 -12.74
CA ASP A 91 -5.18 8.32 -14.19
C ASP A 91 -3.78 8.86 -14.56
N GLY A 92 -3.16 8.17 -15.53
CA GLY A 92 -1.82 8.49 -16.03
C GLY A 92 -0.69 8.15 -15.06
N LEU A 93 -0.94 7.31 -14.05
CA LEU A 93 0.10 6.80 -13.13
C LEU A 93 1.24 6.07 -13.87
N PHE A 94 0.94 5.49 -15.03
CA PHE A 94 1.90 4.77 -15.87
C PHE A 94 2.23 5.57 -17.13
N LYS A 95 3.50 5.49 -17.55
CA LYS A 95 3.97 5.99 -18.85
C LYS A 95 3.47 5.08 -19.98
N GLU A 96 3.63 5.52 -21.22
CA GLU A 96 3.20 4.77 -22.42
C GLU A 96 3.85 3.38 -22.52
N ASP A 97 5.04 3.19 -21.95
CA ASP A 97 5.76 1.92 -21.89
C ASP A 97 5.28 0.99 -20.76
N GLY A 98 4.26 1.40 -20.00
CA GLY A 98 3.71 0.64 -18.87
C GLY A 98 4.54 0.75 -17.58
N VAL A 99 5.57 1.58 -17.54
CA VAL A 99 6.38 1.81 -16.35
C VAL A 99 5.74 2.89 -15.47
N LEU A 100 5.80 2.69 -14.16
CA LEU A 100 5.31 3.63 -13.16
C LEU A 100 5.99 5.00 -13.30
N ASP A 101 5.22 6.08 -13.38
CA ASP A 101 5.78 7.43 -13.49
C ASP A 101 6.20 7.99 -12.13
N ILE A 102 7.41 7.66 -11.71
CA ILE A 102 7.96 8.11 -10.43
C ILE A 102 8.28 9.61 -10.36
N GLU A 103 8.09 10.37 -11.44
CA GLU A 103 8.10 11.84 -11.36
C GLU A 103 6.81 12.40 -10.77
N ARG A 104 5.69 11.67 -10.95
CA ARG A 104 4.38 12.06 -10.42
C ARG A 104 4.15 11.57 -8.99
N ILE A 105 4.80 10.49 -8.58
CA ILE A 105 4.60 9.87 -7.27
C ILE A 105 5.84 9.93 -6.38
N LYS A 106 5.63 10.10 -5.07
CA LYS A 106 6.70 10.00 -4.06
C LYS A 106 6.56 8.70 -3.29
N LEU A 107 7.20 7.64 -3.80
CA LEU A 107 7.26 6.34 -3.15
C LEU A 107 7.99 6.44 -1.81
N ALA A 108 7.33 6.06 -0.72
CA ALA A 108 7.99 5.91 0.57
C ALA A 108 8.70 4.55 0.63
N LEU A 109 10.01 4.55 0.86
CA LEU A 109 10.81 3.35 1.06
C LEU A 109 11.33 3.34 2.50
N TYR A 110 10.85 2.38 3.29
CA TYR A 110 11.24 2.24 4.70
C TYR A 110 12.65 1.66 4.83
N LEU A 111 13.49 2.31 5.64
CA LEU A 111 14.87 1.89 5.91
C LEU A 111 15.08 1.34 7.33
N GLY A 112 14.04 1.32 8.17
CA GLY A 112 14.17 0.95 9.58
C GLY A 112 14.26 2.16 10.51
N SER A 113 13.87 1.97 11.77
CA SER A 113 13.95 2.99 12.83
C SER A 113 13.33 4.33 12.43
N ASP A 114 12.14 4.28 11.84
CA ASP A 114 11.38 5.43 11.34
C ASP A 114 12.11 6.28 10.27
N ASN A 115 13.17 5.74 9.67
CA ASN A 115 13.82 6.37 8.52
C ASN A 115 13.15 5.92 7.22
N TYR A 116 12.90 6.89 6.34
CA TYR A 116 12.33 6.68 5.02
C TYR A 116 13.13 7.45 3.98
N ILE A 117 13.21 6.91 2.77
CA ILE A 117 13.69 7.63 1.58
C ILE A 117 12.60 7.64 0.51
N THR A 118 12.77 8.52 -0.47
CA THR A 118 11.95 8.51 -1.68
C THR A 118 12.79 8.15 -2.89
N ALA A 119 12.17 7.51 -3.88
CA ALA A 119 12.84 7.19 -5.13
C ALA A 119 13.15 8.48 -5.92
N SER A 120 14.38 8.61 -6.42
CA SER A 120 14.78 9.70 -7.30
C SER A 120 14.48 9.33 -8.76
N SER A 121 13.69 10.15 -9.45
CA SER A 121 13.43 9.98 -10.89
C SER A 121 14.69 10.06 -11.75
N LYS A 122 15.76 10.67 -11.24
CA LYS A 122 17.04 10.81 -11.95
C LYS A 122 17.88 9.53 -11.98
N GLU A 123 17.56 8.55 -11.15
CA GLU A 123 18.36 7.33 -10.96
C GLU A 123 17.72 6.08 -11.60
N ILE A 124 16.71 6.26 -12.46
CA ILE A 124 16.07 5.15 -13.17
C ILE A 124 17.03 4.59 -14.22
N ARG A 125 17.27 3.27 -14.17
CA ARG A 125 18.05 2.55 -15.17
C ARG A 125 17.23 1.42 -15.75
N HIS A 126 17.19 1.35 -17.09
CA HIS A 126 16.67 0.17 -17.77
C HIS A 126 17.77 -0.90 -17.82
N LEU A 127 17.56 -2.03 -17.16
CA LEU A 127 18.50 -3.16 -17.16
C LEU A 127 18.01 -4.22 -18.13
N ASP A 128 18.67 -4.36 -19.28
CA ASP A 128 18.28 -5.32 -20.32
C ASP A 128 18.62 -6.75 -19.89
N ARG A 129 17.62 -7.64 -19.92
CA ARG A 129 17.75 -9.04 -19.50
C ARG A 129 18.70 -9.85 -20.39
N LYS A 130 18.86 -9.50 -21.67
CA LYS A 130 19.82 -10.15 -22.58
C LYS A 130 21.26 -9.78 -22.23
N GLU A 131 21.49 -8.59 -21.69
CA GLU A 131 22.82 -8.15 -21.25
C GLU A 131 23.16 -8.72 -19.87
N TYR A 132 22.25 -8.60 -18.90
CA TYR A 132 22.52 -8.92 -17.49
C TYR A 132 21.99 -10.28 -17.02
N GLY A 133 21.18 -10.97 -17.82
CA GLY A 133 20.55 -12.25 -17.47
C GLY A 133 21.25 -13.50 -18.00
N LYS A 134 22.47 -13.38 -18.53
CA LYS A 134 23.30 -14.53 -18.90
C LYS A 134 23.86 -15.14 -17.62
N VAL A 135 23.24 -16.23 -17.16
CA VAL A 135 23.79 -17.12 -16.13
C VAL A 135 24.63 -18.19 -16.80
#